data_AF-A0A8J7P881-F1
#
_entry.id   AF-A0A8J7P881-F1
#
_cell.length_a   1.000
_cell.length_b   1.000
_cell.length_c   1.000
_cell.angle_alpha   90.00
_cell.angle_beta   90.00
_cell.angle_gamma   90.00
#
_symmetry.space_group_name_H-M   'P 1'
#
loop_
_entity.id
_entity.type
_entity.pdbx_description
1 polymer ?
#
loop_
_entity_poly.entity_id
_entity_poly.type
_entity_poly.pdbx_seq_one_letter_code
_entity_poly.pdbx_strand_id
1 'polypeptide(L)'
;MDCEYITEENCPIQATAKCHVDLDPFDAPMSSKIYLDYRNNSDKPVSAVKFRVRFVDAEGKDRGTFHAVDSFYLQPGGERSQKWKRDFTLHPGVVGMKVRALQVKYSDGGGWQSVKMQELAGSSEPGAGAPTGGGGDPAAGGGEAAVSP
;
A
#
# COMPACT_ATOMS: atom_id res chain seq x y z
N MET A 1 14.11 6.97 11.51
CA MET A 1 13.18 6.80 10.37
C MET A 1 11.86 7.40 10.78
N ASP A 2 11.31 8.27 9.93
CA ASP A 2 10.07 8.97 10.28
C ASP A 2 8.85 8.07 10.02
N CYS A 3 7.92 8.06 10.96
CA CYS A 3 6.61 7.43 10.81
C CYS A 3 5.54 8.49 11.02
N GLU A 4 4.74 8.72 9.99
CA GLU A 4 3.73 9.77 10.01
C GLU A 4 2.35 9.16 9.77
N TYR A 5 1.39 9.51 10.62
CA TYR A 5 -0.02 9.29 10.32
C TYR A 5 -0.57 10.54 9.63
N ILE A 6 -0.98 10.40 8.37
CA ILE A 6 -1.56 11.47 7.57
C ILE A 6 -3.04 11.56 7.90
N THR A 7 -3.43 12.62 8.59
CA THR A 7 -4.82 12.94 8.90
C THR A 7 -5.57 13.42 7.67
N GLU A 8 -6.86 13.16 7.62
CA GLU A 8 -7.78 13.69 6.60
C GLU A 8 -8.98 14.32 7.29
N GLU A 9 -9.45 15.43 6.74
CA GLU A 9 -10.62 16.13 7.26
C GLU A 9 -11.84 15.19 7.28
N ASN A 10 -12.61 15.25 8.36
CA ASN A 10 -13.79 14.40 8.57
C ASN A 10 -13.50 12.88 8.60
N CYS A 11 -12.23 12.46 8.71
CA CYS A 11 -11.91 11.06 8.95
C CYS A 11 -12.40 10.65 10.35
N PRO A 12 -13.20 9.58 10.48
CA PRO A 12 -13.74 9.16 11.77
C PRO A 12 -12.70 8.44 12.65
N ILE A 13 -11.46 8.28 12.16
CA ILE A 13 -10.37 7.61 12.86
C ILE A 13 -9.30 8.63 13.20
N GLN A 14 -8.97 8.72 14.48
CA GLN A 14 -7.78 9.40 14.96
C GLN A 14 -6.71 8.35 15.25
N ALA A 15 -5.48 8.54 14.80
CA ALA A 15 -4.43 7.55 15.03
C ALA A 15 -3.05 8.16 15.22
N THR A 16 -2.17 7.36 15.83
CA THR A 16 -0.73 7.60 15.89
C THR A 16 -0.01 6.38 15.35
N ALA A 17 1.08 6.60 14.63
CA ALA A 17 1.89 5.53 14.05
C ALA A 17 3.34 5.64 14.54
N LYS A 18 3.94 4.50 14.82
CA LYS A 18 5.36 4.35 15.11
C LYS A 18 5.92 3.26 14.22
N CYS A 19 7.13 3.43 13.69
CA CYS A 19 7.80 2.39 12.92
C CYS A 19 9.21 2.12 13.45
N HIS A 20 9.66 0.90 13.18
CA HIS A 20 11.02 0.45 13.41
C HIS A 20 11.47 -0.33 12.18
N VAL A 21 12.70 -0.07 11.73
CA VAL A 21 13.32 -0.83 10.64
C VAL A 21 14.53 -1.54 11.20
N ASP A 22 14.58 -2.85 10.97
CA ASP A 22 15.74 -3.67 11.29
C ASP A 22 16.71 -3.54 10.10
N LEU A 23 17.96 -3.13 10.36
CA LEU A 23 19.03 -3.01 9.37
C LEU A 23 20.00 -4.19 9.47
N ASP A 24 20.63 -4.55 8.36
CA ASP A 24 21.76 -5.48 8.34
C ASP A 24 23.09 -4.77 8.72
N PRO A 25 24.22 -5.50 8.84
CA PRO A 25 25.52 -4.91 9.17
C PRO A 25 26.09 -3.90 8.16
N PHE A 26 25.48 -3.78 6.98
CA PHE A 26 25.84 -2.83 5.92
C PHE A 26 24.78 -1.71 5.79
N ASP A 27 23.97 -1.52 6.83
CA ASP A 27 22.89 -0.53 6.92
C ASP A 27 21.76 -0.75 5.89
N ALA A 28 21.65 -1.94 5.31
CA ALA A 28 20.58 -2.27 4.38
C ALA A 28 19.28 -2.66 5.15
N PRO A 29 18.11 -2.11 4.78
CA PRO A 29 16.84 -2.49 5.39
C PRO A 29 16.46 -3.97 5.18
N MET A 30 16.32 -4.73 6.27
CA MET A 30 15.90 -6.14 6.23
C MET A 30 14.42 -6.33 6.51
N SER A 31 13.89 -5.62 7.51
CA SER A 31 12.48 -5.75 7.89
C SER A 31 11.92 -4.45 8.44
N SER A 32 10.60 -4.31 8.44
CA SER A 32 9.91 -3.23 9.16
C SER A 32 8.87 -3.76 10.12
N LYS A 33 8.71 -3.04 11.24
CA LYS A 33 7.63 -3.19 12.21
C LYS A 33 6.90 -1.85 12.28
N ILE A 34 5.59 -1.88 12.11
CA ILE A 34 4.71 -0.72 12.20
C ILE A 34 3.72 -0.98 13.32
N TYR A 35 3.59 -0.02 14.21
CA TYR A 35 2.68 -0.02 15.34
C TYR A 35 1.71 1.14 15.12
N LEU A 36 0.42 0.86 15.11
CA LEU A 36 -0.63 1.85 14.92
C LEU A 36 -1.60 1.75 16.08
N ASP A 37 -1.76 2.83 16.82
CA ASP A 37 -2.80 2.99 17.83
C ASP A 37 -3.84 3.95 17.28
N TYR A 38 -5.11 3.53 17.24
CA TYR A 38 -6.19 4.33 16.67
C TYR A 38 -7.46 4.29 17.51
N ARG A 39 -8.23 5.37 17.41
CA ARG A 39 -9.48 5.60 18.13
C ARG A 39 -10.60 5.87 17.15
N ASN A 40 -11.78 5.31 17.43
CA ASN A 40 -13.01 5.71 16.77
C ASN A 40 -13.48 7.06 17.34
N ASN A 41 -13.37 8.13 16.56
CA ASN A 41 -13.80 9.48 16.93
C ASN A 41 -15.16 9.86 16.33
N SER A 42 -15.89 8.89 15.75
CA SER A 42 -17.27 9.09 15.30
C SER A 42 -18.29 8.77 16.39
N ASP A 43 -19.53 9.13 16.14
CA ASP A 43 -20.71 8.78 16.94
C ASP A 43 -21.26 7.37 16.61
N LYS A 44 -20.66 6.67 15.64
CA LYS A 44 -21.13 5.37 15.16
C LYS A 44 -20.15 4.24 15.49
N PRO A 45 -20.62 3.02 15.80
CA PRO A 45 -19.75 1.87 15.93
C PRO A 45 -19.10 1.51 14.59
N VAL A 46 -17.78 1.34 14.57
CA VAL A 46 -17.00 0.93 13.39
C VAL A 46 -16.91 -0.60 13.36
N SER A 47 -17.03 -1.19 12.17
CA SER A 47 -16.91 -2.65 11.95
C SER A 47 -15.62 -3.02 11.22
N ALA A 48 -15.05 -2.12 10.42
CA ALA A 48 -13.76 -2.32 9.79
C ALA A 48 -13.08 -0.99 9.41
N VAL A 49 -11.74 -0.98 9.40
CA VAL A 49 -10.93 0.12 8.86
C VAL A 49 -9.91 -0.42 7.87
N LYS A 50 -9.80 0.23 6.71
CA LYS A 50 -8.75 -0.03 5.72
C LYS A 50 -7.71 1.07 5.80
N PHE A 51 -6.48 0.70 6.09
CA PHE A 51 -5.32 1.58 6.07
C PHE A 51 -4.49 1.38 4.80
N ARG A 52 -3.85 2.45 4.36
CA ARG A 52 -2.76 2.41 3.40
C ARG A 52 -1.47 2.81 4.09
N VAL A 53 -0.44 2.02 3.86
CA VAL A 53 0.92 2.27 4.31
C VAL A 53 1.80 2.43 3.10
N ARG A 54 2.58 3.52 3.06
CA ARG A 54 3.53 3.82 1.99
C ARG A 54 4.92 4.03 2.58
N PHE A 55 5.91 3.39 1.98
CA PHE A 55 7.32 3.65 2.22
C PHE A 55 7.77 4.76 1.27
N VAL A 56 8.54 5.73 1.78
CA VAL A 56 8.99 6.90 1.02
C VAL A 56 10.50 7.07 1.09
N ASP A 57 11.08 7.64 0.03
CA ASP A 57 12.45 8.13 0.02
C ASP A 57 12.55 9.58 0.54
N ALA A 58 13.77 10.15 0.49
CA ALA A 58 14.07 11.49 0.99
C ALA A 58 13.31 12.58 0.23
N GLU A 59 12.95 12.33 -1.03
CA GLU A 59 12.13 13.22 -1.86
C GLU A 59 10.62 13.02 -1.64
N GLY A 60 10.23 12.07 -0.78
CA GLY A 60 8.84 11.74 -0.48
C GLY A 60 8.16 10.86 -1.53
N LYS A 61 8.91 10.31 -2.49
CA LYS A 61 8.41 9.43 -3.56
C LYS A 61 8.14 8.03 -3.02
N ASP A 62 7.09 7.41 -3.57
CA ASP A 62 6.68 6.04 -3.23
C ASP A 62 7.76 5.01 -3.61
N ARG A 63 8.17 4.22 -2.62
CA ARG A 63 9.12 3.09 -2.77
C ARG A 63 8.48 1.74 -2.43
N GLY A 64 7.19 1.74 -2.17
CA GLY A 64 6.43 0.56 -1.82
C GLY A 64 5.16 0.96 -1.08
N THR A 65 4.06 0.29 -1.40
CA THR A 65 2.78 0.51 -0.74
C THR A 65 2.15 -0.84 -0.39
N PHE A 66 1.52 -0.92 0.77
CA PHE A 66 0.59 -2.01 1.07
C PHE A 66 -0.68 -1.49 1.73
N HIS A 67 -1.74 -2.29 1.65
CA HIS A 67 -2.99 -2.04 2.36
C HIS A 67 -3.16 -3.04 3.51
N ALA A 68 -3.71 -2.57 4.62
CA ALA A 68 -4.04 -3.39 5.77
C ALA A 68 -5.51 -3.16 6.13
N VAL A 69 -6.27 -4.24 6.31
CA VAL A 69 -7.65 -4.17 6.76
C VAL A 69 -7.73 -4.73 8.17
N ASP A 70 -8.35 -3.97 9.06
CA ASP A 70 -8.67 -4.41 10.42
C ASP A 70 -10.18 -4.49 10.56
N SER A 71 -10.72 -5.71 10.56
CA SER A 71 -12.14 -5.99 10.74
C SER A 71 -12.41 -6.25 12.22
N PHE A 72 -12.65 -5.18 12.96
CA PHE A 72 -12.95 -5.23 14.38
C PHE A 72 -14.07 -4.28 14.76
N TYR A 73 -14.96 -4.77 15.63
CA TYR A 73 -16.06 -3.99 16.15
C TYR A 73 -15.55 -3.02 17.23
N LEU A 74 -15.63 -1.72 16.95
CA LEU A 74 -15.10 -0.65 17.79
C LEU A 74 -16.19 0.38 18.08
N GLN A 75 -16.60 0.48 19.35
CA GLN A 75 -17.59 1.46 19.80
C GLN A 75 -17.08 2.90 19.64
N PRO A 76 -17.98 3.91 19.60
CA PRO A 76 -17.60 5.32 19.70
C PRO A 76 -16.65 5.57 20.88
N GLY A 77 -15.56 6.29 20.62
CA GLY A 77 -14.51 6.56 21.59
C GLY A 77 -13.60 5.38 21.93
N GLY A 78 -13.86 4.17 21.41
CA GLY A 78 -13.05 2.98 21.63
C GLY A 78 -11.70 3.05 20.92
N GLU A 79 -10.70 2.37 21.49
CA GLU A 79 -9.32 2.35 21.00
C GLU A 79 -8.90 0.95 20.57
N ARG A 80 -7.94 0.89 19.64
CA ARG A 80 -7.40 -0.35 19.10
C ARG A 80 -5.97 -0.17 18.63
N SER A 81 -5.17 -1.22 18.81
CA SER A 81 -3.79 -1.29 18.37
C SER A 81 -3.61 -2.33 17.27
N GLN A 82 -2.78 -2.01 16.28
CA GLN A 82 -2.36 -2.89 15.20
C GLN A 82 -0.84 -2.96 15.14
N LYS A 83 -0.33 -4.15 14.81
CA LYS A 83 1.10 -4.37 14.54
C LYS A 83 1.26 -5.07 13.21
N TRP A 84 2.03 -4.48 12.32
CA TRP A 84 2.37 -5.07 11.02
C TRP A 84 3.87 -5.28 10.92
N LYS A 85 4.28 -6.48 10.51
CA LYS A 85 5.67 -6.81 10.21
C LYS A 85 5.81 -7.08 8.71
N ARG A 86 6.85 -6.56 8.08
CA ARG A 86 7.21 -6.86 6.69
C ARG A 86 8.64 -7.38 6.65
N ASP A 87 8.78 -8.63 6.23
CA ASP A 87 10.03 -9.40 6.23
C ASP A 87 10.69 -9.49 4.84
N PHE A 88 10.40 -8.55 3.95
CA PHE A 88 11.06 -8.46 2.64
C PHE A 88 12.07 -7.31 2.64
N THR A 89 13.09 -7.42 1.77
CA THR A 89 14.07 -6.35 1.53
C THR A 89 13.33 -5.08 1.13
N LEU A 90 13.24 -4.12 2.07
CA LEU A 90 12.73 -2.80 1.75
C LEU A 90 13.71 -2.15 0.77
N HIS A 91 13.19 -1.34 -0.14
CA HIS A 91 14.05 -0.61 -1.06
C HIS A 91 15.08 0.21 -0.24
N PRO A 92 16.39 0.17 -0.56
CA PRO A 92 17.44 0.75 0.29
C PRO A 92 17.30 2.26 0.49
N GLY A 93 16.69 2.96 -0.47
CA GLY A 93 16.38 4.39 -0.37
C GLY A 93 15.17 4.74 0.51
N VAL A 94 14.57 3.80 1.26
CA VAL A 94 13.44 4.08 2.15
C VAL A 94 13.91 4.79 3.41
N VAL A 95 13.41 6.01 3.65
CA VAL A 95 13.76 6.84 4.81
C VAL A 95 12.57 7.20 5.70
N GLY A 96 11.34 6.94 5.22
CA GLY A 96 10.12 7.25 5.97
C GLY A 96 8.94 6.33 5.62
N MET A 97 7.94 6.33 6.50
CA MET A 97 6.66 5.65 6.31
C MET A 97 5.51 6.62 6.54
N LYS A 98 4.50 6.54 5.68
CA LYS A 98 3.25 7.29 5.81
C LYS A 98 2.08 6.32 5.91
N VAL A 99 1.24 6.51 6.92
CA VAL A 99 0.03 5.72 7.17
C VAL A 99 -1.19 6.63 7.04
N ARG A 100 -2.25 6.15 6.39
CA ARG A 100 -3.55 6.85 6.38
C ARG A 100 -4.70 5.87 6.38
N ALA A 101 -5.86 6.29 6.91
CA ALA A 101 -7.11 5.59 6.65
C ALA A 101 -7.57 5.86 5.21
N LEU A 102 -8.06 4.83 4.52
CA LEU A 102 -8.67 4.93 3.20
C LEU A 102 -10.18 4.72 3.23
N GLN A 103 -10.65 3.84 4.12
CA GLN A 103 -12.05 3.49 4.22
C GLN A 103 -12.38 3.06 5.64
N VAL A 104 -13.56 3.43 6.11
CA VAL A 104 -14.11 3.04 7.40
C VAL A 104 -15.52 2.53 7.14
N LYS A 105 -15.80 1.30 7.58
CA LYS A 105 -17.13 0.72 7.51
C LYS A 105 -17.78 0.83 8.87
N TYR A 106 -18.96 1.43 8.93
CA TYR A 106 -19.76 1.47 10.15
C TYR A 106 -20.58 0.19 10.29
N SER A 107 -21.04 -0.08 11.50
CA SER A 107 -21.82 -1.29 11.81
C SER A 107 -23.26 -1.21 11.31
N ASP A 108 -23.75 -0.01 11.04
CA ASP A 108 -25.07 0.25 10.44
C ASP A 108 -25.08 0.04 8.90
N GLY A 109 -23.94 -0.36 8.32
CA GLY A 109 -23.78 -0.58 6.88
C GLY A 109 -23.31 0.66 6.10
N GLY A 110 -23.31 1.84 6.73
CA GLY A 110 -22.72 3.04 6.15
C GLY A 110 -21.19 2.97 6.09
N GLY A 111 -20.58 3.97 5.46
CA GLY A 111 -19.12 4.06 5.42
C GLY A 111 -18.62 5.47 5.13
N TRP A 112 -17.38 5.69 5.55
CA TRP A 112 -16.57 6.83 5.13
C TRP A 112 -15.47 6.34 4.19
N GLN A 113 -15.11 7.16 3.21
CA GLN A 113 -14.06 6.88 2.25
C GLN A 113 -13.21 8.12 2.02
N SER A 114 -11.89 7.92 2.00
CA SER A 114 -10.91 8.96 1.69
C SER A 114 -11.05 9.43 0.24
N VAL A 115 -10.86 10.73 0.00
CA VAL A 115 -10.76 11.29 -1.37
C VAL A 115 -9.64 10.62 -2.16
N LYS A 116 -8.56 10.18 -1.48
CA LYS A 116 -7.44 9.48 -2.11
C LYS A 116 -7.78 8.07 -2.58
N MET A 117 -8.86 7.47 -2.10
CA MET A 117 -9.32 6.20 -2.65
C MET A 117 -9.89 6.35 -4.07
N GLN A 118 -10.54 7.48 -4.36
CA GLN A 118 -11.07 7.76 -5.70
C GLN A 118 -9.94 8.06 -6.69
N GLU A 119 -8.93 8.83 -6.26
CA GLU A 119 -7.72 9.09 -7.05
C GLU A 119 -7.02 7.77 -7.43
N LEU A 120 -6.95 6.79 -6.52
CA LEU A 120 -6.35 5.49 -6.80
C LEU A 120 -7.14 4.65 -7.81
N ALA A 121 -8.47 4.82 -7.89
CA ALA A 121 -9.30 4.14 -8.88
C ALA A 121 -9.20 4.82 -10.26
N GLY A 122 -9.11 6.17 -10.27
CA GLY A 122 -8.99 6.98 -11.49
C GLY A 122 -7.59 7.01 -12.11
N SER A 123 -6.53 6.77 -11.35
CA SER A 123 -5.14 6.65 -11.85
C SER A 123 -4.82 5.29 -12.46
N SER A 124 -5.83 4.54 -12.90
CA SER A 124 -5.67 3.39 -13.78
C SER A 124 -5.34 3.88 -15.20
N GLU A 125 -4.25 4.63 -15.38
CA GLU A 125 -3.71 4.86 -16.71
C GLU A 125 -3.03 3.57 -17.21
N PRO A 126 -3.25 3.16 -18.46
CA PRO A 126 -2.65 1.96 -19.02
C PRO A 126 -1.14 2.13 -19.06
N GLY A 127 -0.42 1.15 -18.49
CA GLY A 127 1.03 1.07 -18.57
C GLY A 127 1.50 1.32 -19.99
N ALA A 128 2.39 2.31 -20.12
CA ALA A 128 3.08 2.70 -21.32
C ALA A 128 3.58 1.47 -22.10
N GLY A 129 3.30 1.49 -23.41
CA GLY A 129 3.58 0.40 -24.33
C GLY A 129 5.02 -0.08 -24.29
N ALA A 130 5.18 -1.39 -24.35
CA ALA A 130 6.38 -2.00 -24.88
C ALA A 130 6.53 -1.56 -26.35
N PRO A 131 7.71 -1.13 -26.81
CA PRO A 131 7.91 -0.86 -28.22
C PRO A 131 7.94 -2.19 -28.97
N THR A 132 6.88 -2.48 -29.72
CA THR A 132 6.92 -3.40 -30.86
C THR A 132 7.76 -2.74 -31.95
N GLY A 133 9.09 -2.87 -31.84
CA GLY A 133 10.02 -2.57 -32.92
C GLY A 133 9.99 -3.69 -33.95
N GLY A 134 9.33 -3.45 -35.08
CA GLY A 134 9.34 -4.33 -36.25
C GLY A 134 10.40 -3.95 -37.28
N GLY A 135 10.88 -4.97 -38.01
CA GLY A 135 11.58 -4.90 -39.30
C GLY A 135 13.12 -5.05 -39.19
N GLY A 136 13.81 -5.96 -39.90
CA GLY A 136 13.41 -6.98 -40.87
C GLY A 136 14.66 -7.59 -41.57
N ASP A 137 14.51 -8.85 -42.03
CA ASP A 137 15.15 -9.56 -43.18
C ASP A 137 16.68 -9.84 -43.30
N PRO A 138 17.17 -10.78 -44.16
CA PRO A 138 16.59 -12.00 -44.78
C PRO A 138 17.44 -13.31 -44.64
N ALA A 139 16.86 -14.43 -45.12
CA ALA A 139 17.48 -15.59 -45.81
C ALA A 139 18.25 -16.71 -45.04
N ALA A 140 17.71 -17.94 -45.16
CA ALA A 140 18.32 -19.12 -45.84
C ALA A 140 18.28 -20.45 -45.04
N GLY A 141 17.63 -21.48 -45.64
CA GLY A 141 18.19 -22.85 -45.68
C GLY A 141 17.37 -24.03 -45.11
N GLY A 142 16.87 -24.90 -46.01
CA GLY A 142 16.63 -26.37 -45.83
C GLY A 142 15.34 -26.77 -45.11
N GLY A 143 14.35 -27.44 -45.74
CA GLY A 143 14.36 -28.86 -46.16
C GLY A 143 13.93 -29.75 -44.96
N GLU A 144 13.00 -30.69 -44.97
CA GLU A 144 12.38 -31.53 -46.00
C GLU A 144 11.21 -32.32 -45.37
N ALA A 145 10.20 -32.65 -46.20
CA ALA A 145 9.21 -33.74 -46.17
C ALA A 145 8.33 -34.06 -44.94
N ALA A 146 7.02 -34.02 -45.18
CA ALA A 146 6.10 -35.07 -44.75
C ALA A 146 5.04 -35.32 -45.84
N VAL A 147 5.18 -36.50 -46.49
CA VAL A 147 4.20 -37.10 -47.41
C VAL A 147 3.07 -37.72 -46.60
N SER A 148 1.85 -37.67 -47.11
CA SER A 148 0.78 -38.61 -46.78
C SER A 148 -0.10 -38.84 -48.00
N PRO A 149 -0.68 -40.06 -48.15
CA PRO A 149 -1.22 -40.60 -49.39
C PRO A 149 -2.45 -39.88 -49.94
#